data_AF-A0A269XYI8-F1
#
_entry.id   AF-A0A269XYI8-F1
#
_cell.length_a   1.000
_cell.length_b   1.000
_cell.length_c   1.000
_cell.angle_alpha   90.00
_cell.angle_beta   90.00
_cell.angle_gamma   90.00
#
_symmetry.space_group_name_H-M   'P 1'
#
loop_
_entity.id
_entity.type
_entity.pdbx_description
1 polymer ?
#
loop_
_entity_poly.entity_id
_entity_poly.type
_entity_poly.pdbx_seq_one_letter_code
_entity_poly.pdbx_strand_id
1 'polypeptide(L)' 'MTALRIWPQEDGQPVTCQEKLRMLEENWQEVQQVLADAFEDAVLMGVSEQVMRERLAELVTSLSSPKVAGA' A
#
# COMPACT_ATOMS: atom_id res chain seq x y z
N MET A 1 -4.65 17.33 -12.41
CA MET A 1 -5.30 17.20 -11.09
C MET A 1 -5.59 15.73 -10.88
N THR A 2 -4.75 15.01 -10.15
CA THR A 2 -5.00 13.61 -9.79
C THR A 2 -6.22 13.61 -8.86
N ALA A 3 -7.23 12.79 -9.17
CA ALA A 3 -8.39 12.65 -8.29
C ALA A 3 -7.90 12.21 -6.91
N LEU A 4 -8.26 12.94 -5.85
CA LEU A 4 -7.93 12.55 -4.48
C LEU A 4 -8.51 11.17 -4.22
N ARG A 5 -7.66 10.25 -3.78
CA ARG A 5 -8.08 8.90 -3.40
C ARG A 5 -9.01 9.00 -2.20
N ILE A 6 -10.16 8.33 -2.29
CA ILE A 6 -11.11 8.25 -1.19
C ILE A 6 -10.65 7.15 -0.23
N TRP A 7 -10.37 7.54 1.00
CA TRP A 7 -9.99 6.63 2.08
C TRP A 7 -11.18 6.44 3.03
N PRO A 8 -11.90 5.31 2.98
CA PRO A 8 -13.02 5.05 3.88
C PRO A 8 -12.52 4.71 5.29
N GLN A 9 -13.25 5.18 6.29
CA GLN A 9 -13.14 4.77 7.68
C GLN A 9 -13.96 3.49 7.91
N GLU A 10 -13.90 2.95 9.13
CA GLU A 10 -14.63 1.72 9.49
C GLU A 10 -16.16 1.86 9.40
N ASP A 11 -16.68 3.06 9.58
CA ASP A 11 -18.10 3.40 9.42
C ASP A 11 -18.51 3.64 7.96
N GLY A 12 -17.57 3.47 7.02
CA GLY A 12 -17.76 3.71 5.59
C GLY A 12 -17.70 5.18 5.17
N GLN A 13 -17.57 6.12 6.11
CA GLN A 13 -17.44 7.55 5.80
C GLN A 13 -16.00 7.85 5.33
N PRO A 14 -15.81 8.78 4.37
CA PRO A 14 -14.47 9.15 3.94
C PRO A 14 -13.71 9.89 5.04
N VAL A 15 -12.40 9.70 5.12
CA VAL A 15 -11.51 10.57 5.90
C VAL A 15 -11.56 11.98 5.30
N THR A 16 -11.97 12.98 6.10
CA THR A 16 -12.13 14.37 5.64
C THR A 16 -11.07 15.34 6.15
N CYS A 17 -10.32 14.95 7.19
CA CYS A 17 -9.26 15.77 7.76
C CYS A 17 -8.11 15.91 6.74
N GLN A 18 -7.81 17.15 6.33
CA GLN A 18 -6.81 17.43 5.29
C GLN A 18 -5.41 16.91 5.66
N GLU A 19 -5.02 17.01 6.93
CA GLU A 19 -3.72 16.51 7.40
C GLU A 19 -3.63 15.00 7.30
N LYS A 20 -4.69 14.28 7.71
CA LYS A 20 -4.76 12.82 7.58
C LYS A 20 -4.73 12.40 6.11
N LEU A 21 -5.46 13.09 5.25
CA LEU A 21 -5.46 12.81 3.80
C LEU A 21 -4.08 13.02 3.18
N ARG A 22 -3.37 14.09 3.56
CA ARG A 22 -2.00 14.32 3.11
C ARG A 22 -1.09 13.18 3.53
N MET A 23 -1.12 12.80 4.82
CA MET A 23 -0.31 11.71 5.34
C MET A 23 -0.62 10.37 4.66
N LEU A 24 -1.90 10.07 4.38
CA LEU A 24 -2.28 8.86 3.66
C LEU A 24 -1.77 8.85 2.22
N GLU A 25 -1.77 10.01 1.56
CA GLU A 25 -1.22 10.15 0.20
C GLU A 25 0.31 10.01 0.20
N GLU A 26 1.02 10.65 1.14
CA GLU A 26 2.47 10.52 1.32
C GLU A 26 2.85 9.05 1.55
N ASN A 27 2.19 8.38 2.51
CA ASN A 27 2.41 6.96 2.78
C ASN A 27 2.13 6.09 1.55
N TRP A 28 1.07 6.40 0.78
CA TRP A 28 0.73 5.65 -0.42
C TRP A 28 1.82 5.78 -1.50
N GLN A 29 2.35 6.98 -1.70
CA GLN A 29 3.43 7.24 -2.64
C GLN A 29 4.73 6.53 -2.22
N GLU A 30 5.07 6.57 -0.94
CA GLU A 30 6.24 5.85 -0.40
C GLU A 30 6.13 4.34 -0.62
N VAL A 31 4.99 3.73 -0.28
CA VAL A 31 4.77 2.29 -0.49
C VAL A 31 4.81 1.95 -1.98
N GLN A 32 4.21 2.77 -2.84
CA GLN A 32 4.27 2.56 -4.28
C GLN A 32 5.72 2.55 -4.79
N GLN A 33 6.55 3.49 -4.34
CA GLN A 33 7.96 3.56 -4.73
C GLN A 33 8.71 2.30 -4.27
N VAL A 34 8.58 1.92 -2.99
CA VAL A 34 9.26 0.74 -2.44
C VAL A 34 8.87 -0.54 -3.19
N LEU A 35 7.59 -0.71 -3.52
CA LEU A 35 7.11 -1.88 -4.25
C LEU A 35 7.60 -1.88 -5.71
N ALA A 36 7.70 -0.70 -6.35
CA ALA A 36 8.24 -0.56 -7.70
C ALA A 36 9.73 -0.92 -7.73
N ASP A 37 10.53 -0.36 -6.83
CA ASP A 37 11.97 -0.64 -6.73
C ASP A 37 12.22 -2.13 -6.49
N ALA A 38 11.49 -2.74 -5.54
CA ALA A 38 11.61 -4.17 -5.25
C ALA A 38 11.21 -5.04 -6.46
N PHE A 39 10.19 -4.63 -7.22
CA PHE A 39 9.77 -5.31 -8.43
C PHE A 39 10.83 -5.21 -9.52
N GLU A 40 11.37 -4.02 -9.78
CA GLU A 40 12.42 -3.77 -10.76
C GLU A 40 13.68 -4.58 -10.45
N ASP A 41 14.14 -4.56 -9.20
CA ASP A 41 15.30 -5.33 -8.76
C ASP A 41 15.10 -6.84 -8.98
N ALA A 42 13.93 -7.38 -8.62
CA ALA A 42 13.64 -8.80 -8.82
C ALA A 42 13.66 -9.18 -10.31
N VAL A 43 13.08 -8.34 -11.17
CA VAL A 43 13.07 -8.56 -12.62
C VAL A 43 14.50 -8.49 -13.19
N LEU A 44 15.31 -7.52 -12.75
CA LEU A 44 16.72 -7.41 -13.14
C LEU A 44 17.54 -8.64 -12.73
N MET A 45 17.18 -9.29 -11.62
CA MET A 45 17.80 -10.53 -11.14
C MET A 45 17.25 -11.80 -11.83
N GLY A 46 16.35 -11.65 -12.82
CA GLY A 46 15.83 -12.75 -13.64
C GLY A 46 14.58 -13.44 -13.06
N VAL A 47 13.91 -12.83 -12.08
CA VAL A 47 12.63 -13.33 -11.59
C VAL A 47 11.53 -12.99 -12.61
N SER A 48 10.59 -13.92 -12.80
CA SER A 48 9.40 -13.66 -13.63
C SER A 48 8.57 -12.51 -13.06
N GLU A 49 8.19 -11.56 -13.92
CA GLU A 49 7.31 -10.45 -13.55
C GLU A 49 6.01 -10.94 -12.89
N GLN A 50 5.39 -11.98 -13.46
CA GLN A 50 4.14 -12.50 -12.94
C GLN A 50 4.32 -13.06 -11.52
N VAL A 51 5.38 -13.86 -11.31
CA VAL A 51 5.68 -14.42 -10.00
C VAL A 51 5.95 -13.31 -8.98
N MET A 52 6.71 -12.27 -9.36
CA MET A 52 6.99 -11.17 -8.44
C MET A 52 5.73 -10.39 -8.07
N ARG A 53 4.81 -10.14 -9.03
CA ARG A 53 3.51 -9.51 -8.76
C ARG A 53 2.67 -10.34 -7.79
N GLU A 54 2.63 -11.65 -7.96
CA GLU A 54 1.93 -12.56 -7.06
C GLU A 54 2.52 -12.50 -5.65
N ARG A 55 3.85 -12.50 -5.51
CA ARG A 55 4.52 -12.38 -4.20
C ARG A 55 4.26 -11.05 -3.50
N LEU A 56 4.28 -9.93 -4.23
CA LEU A 56 3.95 -8.63 -3.66
C LEU A 56 2.47 -8.56 -3.23
N ALA A 57 1.56 -9.16 -4.01
CA ALA A 57 0.16 -9.26 -3.63
C ALA A 57 -0.03 -10.12 -2.36
N GLU A 58 0.60 -11.29 -2.30
CA GLU A 58 0.60 -12.16 -1.12
C GLU A 58 1.11 -11.41 0.12
N LEU A 59 2.22 -10.68 -0.01
CA LEU A 59 2.77 -9.85 1.07
C LEU A 59 1.74 -8.86 1.60
N VAL A 60 1.09 -8.09 0.72
CA VAL A 60 0.06 -7.11 1.12
C VAL A 60 -1.14 -7.79 1.78
N THR A 61 -1.59 -8.95 1.28
CA THR A 61 -2.71 -9.69 1.88
C THR A 61 -2.38 -10.30 3.24
N SER A 62 -1.11 -10.52 3.54
CA SER A 62 -0.63 -11.07 4.82
C SER A 62 -0.46 -10.04 5.93
N LEU A 63 -0.63 -8.75 5.63
CA LEU A 63 -0.50 -7.67 6.61
C LEU A 63 -1.48 -7.88 7.77
N SER A 64 -0.93 -8.01 8.96
CA SER A 64 -1.71 -8.23 10.18
C SER A 64 -2.32 -6.92 10.67
N SER A 65 -3.56 -6.98 11.16
CA SER A 65 -4.20 -5.82 11.76
C SER A 65 -3.46 -5.39 13.03
N PRO A 66 -3.12 -4.10 13.17
CA PRO A 66 -2.50 -3.58 14.40
C PRO A 66 -3.46 -3.61 15.60
N LYS A 67 -4.75 -3.93 15.40
CA LYS A 67 -5.77 -4.03 16.46
C LYS A 67 -5.64 -5.29 17.33
N VAL A 68 -4.66 -6.15 17.08
CA VAL A 68 -4.40 -7.37 17.86
C VAL A 68 -3.09 -7.22 18.64
N ALA A 69 -3.09 -6.36 19.65
CA ALA A 69 -2.08 -6.33 20.71
C ALA A 69 -2.72 -5.75 21.98
N GLY A 70 -3.64 -6.50 22.57
CA GLY A 70 -4.38 -6.09 23.76
C GLY A 70 -5.50 -7.06 24.12
N ALA A 71 -5.13 -8.30 24.40
CA ALA A 71 -5.97 -9.25 25.15
C ALA A 71 -5.16 -9.74 26.35
#